data_AF-G7YXW0-F1
#
_entry.id   AF-G7YXW0-F1
#
_cell.length_a   1.000
_cell.length_b   1.000
_cell.length_c   1.000
_cell.angle_alpha   90.00
_cell.angle_beta   90.00
_cell.angle_gamma   90.00
#
_symmetry.space_group_name_H-M   'P 1'
#
loop_
_entity.id
_entity.type
_entity.pdbx_description
1 polymer ?
#
loop_
_entity_poly.entity_id
_entity_poly.type
_entity_poly.pdbx_seq_one_letter_code
_entity_poly.pdbx_strand_id
1 'polypeptide(L)'
;MFMNQQPRKHLSVVFNHDAYPIILVILLGLTNGYFLSLAMTYGPSFASPGNNEGAGVALSIYMSLGLSFGVAVSAGLQLAI
;
A
#
# COMPACT_ATOMS: atom_id res chain seq x y z
N MET A 1 -7.25 -10.71 -4.32
CA MET A 1 -7.62 -12.07 -3.90
C MET A 1 -8.87 -12.59 -4.62
N PHE A 2 -10.04 -11.93 -4.56
CA PHE A 2 -11.29 -12.46 -5.15
C PHE A 2 -11.52 -12.19 -6.66
N MET A 3 -10.61 -11.46 -7.31
CA MET A 3 -10.62 -11.09 -8.75
C MET A 3 -10.22 -12.26 -9.63
N ASN A 4 -10.73 -12.36 -10.86
CA ASN A 4 -10.51 -13.43 -11.85
C ASN A 4 -9.06 -13.70 -12.30
N GLN A 5 -8.17 -14.03 -11.36
CA GLN A 5 -6.81 -14.46 -11.64
C GLN A 5 -6.78 -15.98 -11.85
N GLN A 6 -6.12 -16.48 -12.88
CA GLN A 6 -6.01 -17.92 -13.16
C GLN A 6 -4.53 -18.29 -13.33
N PRO A 7 -4.10 -19.50 -12.93
CA PRO A 7 -4.86 -20.57 -12.28
C PRO A 7 -5.03 -20.37 -10.76
N ARG A 8 -6.14 -20.85 -10.18
CA ARG A 8 -6.38 -20.79 -8.71
C ARG A 8 -6.45 -22.15 -8.05
N LYS A 9 -6.12 -22.20 -6.75
CA LYS A 9 -6.13 -23.44 -5.96
C LYS A 9 -7.11 -23.40 -4.77
N HIS A 10 -7.15 -22.33 -3.98
CA HIS A 10 -7.89 -22.34 -2.70
C HIS A 10 -9.07 -21.35 -2.59
N LEU A 11 -9.17 -20.33 -3.46
CA LEU A 11 -10.20 -19.27 -3.37
C LEU A 11 -11.11 -19.20 -4.60
N SER A 12 -12.41 -19.01 -4.37
CA SER A 12 -13.43 -18.86 -5.42
C SER A 12 -13.45 -17.45 -6.04
N VAL A 13 -13.96 -17.36 -7.27
CA VAL A 13 -14.09 -16.09 -8.00
C VAL A 13 -15.38 -15.39 -7.61
N VAL A 14 -15.29 -14.19 -7.03
CA VAL A 14 -16.46 -13.33 -6.76
C VAL A 14 -16.63 -12.31 -7.88
N PHE A 15 -15.51 -11.76 -8.38
CA PHE A 15 -15.49 -10.74 -9.43
C PHE A 15 -14.88 -11.32 -10.71
N ASN A 16 -15.74 -11.69 -11.66
CA ASN A 16 -15.33 -12.32 -12.92
C ASN A 16 -14.85 -11.32 -13.99
N HIS A 17 -15.37 -10.09 -13.98
CA HIS A 17 -15.09 -9.09 -15.01
C HIS A 17 -13.81 -8.29 -14.72
N ASP A 18 -12.96 -8.09 -15.72
CA ASP A 18 -11.65 -7.42 -15.56
C ASP A 18 -11.75 -5.93 -15.23
N ALA A 19 -12.93 -5.31 -15.42
CA ALA A 19 -13.16 -3.93 -14.99
C ALA A 19 -13.03 -3.75 -13.46
N TYR A 20 -13.39 -4.75 -12.66
CA TYR A 20 -13.31 -4.65 -11.20
C TYR A 20 -11.87 -4.43 -10.69
N PRO A 21 -10.88 -5.27 -11.05
CA PRO A 21 -9.50 -5.03 -10.63
C PRO A 21 -8.95 -3.70 -11.18
N ILE A 22 -9.32 -3.30 -12.40
CA ILE A 22 -8.86 -2.02 -12.98
C ILE A 22 -9.34 -0.83 -12.13
N ILE A 23 -10.64 -0.76 -11.85
CA ILE A 23 -11.22 0.34 -11.07
C ILE A 23 -10.63 0.37 -9.66
N LEU A 24 -10.48 -0.79 -9.01
CA LEU A 24 -9.93 -0.88 -7.67
C LEU A 24 -8.45 -0.50 -7.62
N VAL A 25 -7.65 -0.87 -8.62
CA VAL A 25 -6.23 -0.46 -8.71
C VAL A 25 -6.12 1.05 -8.92
N ILE A 26 -6.96 1.65 -9.76
CA ILE A 26 -6.98 3.10 -9.96
C ILE A 26 -7.34 3.82 -8.65
N LEU A 27 -8.42 3.40 -7.99
CA LEU A 27 -8.85 4.00 -6.72
C LEU A 27 -7.80 3.83 -5.62
N LEU A 28 -7.23 2.63 -5.50
CA LEU A 28 -6.17 2.35 -4.53
C LEU A 28 -4.91 3.18 -4.80
N GLY A 29 -4.48 3.27 -6.07
CA GLY A 29 -3.32 4.04 -6.48
C GLY A 29 -3.50 5.53 -6.20
N LEU A 30 -4.65 6.10 -6.56
CA LEU A 30 -4.95 7.51 -6.32
C LEU A 30 -5.04 7.83 -4.82
N THR A 31 -5.75 7.02 -4.04
CA THR A 31 -5.89 7.25 -2.59
C THR A 31 -4.56 7.08 -1.87
N ASN A 32 -3.82 6.01 -2.12
CA ASN A 32 -2.52 5.77 -1.50
C ASN A 32 -1.51 6.87 -1.88
N GLY A 33 -1.42 7.21 -3.16
CA GLY A 33 -0.51 8.27 -3.64
C GLY A 33 -0.82 9.61 -2.99
N TYR A 34 -2.10 10.00 -2.93
CA TYR A 34 -2.52 11.26 -2.33
C TYR A 34 -2.24 11.30 -0.82
N PHE A 35 -2.65 10.28 -0.06
CA PHE A 35 -2.39 10.23 1.38
C PHE A 35 -0.89 10.19 1.70
N LEU A 36 -0.11 9.48 0.90
CA LEU A 36 1.34 9.43 1.06
C LEU A 36 1.97 10.81 0.85
N SER A 37 1.61 11.50 -0.23
CA SER A 37 2.11 12.86 -0.48
C SER A 37 1.74 13.80 0.65
N LEU A 38 0.49 13.77 1.14
CA LEU A 38 0.08 14.56 2.30
C LEU A 38 0.90 14.21 3.55
N ALA A 39 1.11 12.93 3.84
CA ALA A 39 1.85 12.50 5.02
C ALA A 39 3.33 12.93 4.97
N MET A 40 3.98 12.86 3.81
CA MET A 40 5.39 13.25 3.66
C MET A 40 5.56 14.77 3.61
N THR A 41 4.62 15.51 3.05
CA THR A 41 4.67 16.98 2.99
C THR A 41 4.32 17.63 4.32
N TYR A 42 3.24 17.18 4.97
CA TYR A 42 2.74 17.80 6.20
C TYR A 42 3.26 17.13 7.46
N GLY A 43 3.62 15.84 7.42
CA GLY A 43 4.13 15.10 8.59
C GLY A 43 5.31 15.80 9.28
N PRO A 44 6.36 16.21 8.54
CA PRO A 44 7.49 16.93 9.12
C PRO A 44 7.12 18.28 9.74
N SER A 45 6.04 18.91 9.27
CA SER A 45 5.58 20.22 9.77
C SER A 45 4.97 20.18 11.16
N PHE A 46 4.60 18.99 11.66
CA PHE A 46 4.11 18.81 13.04
C PHE A 46 5.24 18.60 14.07
N ALA A 47 6.49 18.52 13.62
CA ALA A 47 7.63 18.36 14.51
C ALA A 47 8.01 19.69 15.20
N SER A 48 8.74 19.58 16.32
CA SER A 48 9.26 20.74 17.02
C SER A 48 10.18 21.57 16.11
N PRO A 49 10.21 22.91 16.28
CA PRO A 49 11.06 23.78 15.48
C PRO A 49 12.53 23.31 15.47
N GLY A 50 13.10 23.13 14.29
CA GLY A 50 14.47 22.65 14.10
C GLY A 50 14.62 21.14 13.96
N ASN A 51 13.57 20.34 14.20
CA ASN A 51 13.61 18.87 14.07
C ASN A 51 12.81 18.33 12.87
N ASN A 52 12.32 19.21 12.00
CA ASN A 52 11.50 18.86 10.84
C ASN A 52 12.24 17.90 9.89
N GLU A 53 13.54 18.10 9.70
CA GLU A 53 14.36 17.23 8.85
C GLU A 53 14.44 15.80 9.42
N GLY A 54 14.71 15.67 10.72
CA GLY A 54 14.71 14.38 11.41
C GLY A 54 13.36 13.67 11.36
N ALA A 55 12.26 14.41 11.47
CA ALA A 55 10.91 13.87 11.31
C ALA A 55 10.66 13.36 9.88
N GLY A 56 11.12 14.08 8.85
CA GLY A 56 11.06 13.63 7.46
C GLY A 56 11.87 12.36 7.19
N VAL A 57 13.06 12.24 7.79
CA VAL A 57 13.86 11.01 7.73
C VAL A 57 13.13 9.85 8.41
N ALA A 58 12.59 10.05 9.62
CA ALA A 58 11.84 9.03 10.33
C ALA A 58 10.61 8.55 9.53
N LEU A 59 9.85 9.48 8.95
CA LEU A 59 8.72 9.18 8.08
C LEU A 59 9.13 8.33 6.86
N SER A 60 10.28 8.64 6.25
CA SER A 60 10.83 7.87 5.12
C SER A 60 11.24 6.45 5.52
N ILE A 61 11.76 6.28 6.75
CA ILE A 61 12.07 4.96 7.31
C ILE A 61 10.79 4.16 7.54
N TYR A 62 9.76 4.75 8.16
CA TYR A 62 8.49 4.08 8.38
C TYR A 62 7.81 3.68 7.06
N MET A 63 7.91 4.53 6.04
CA MET A 63 7.46 4.19 4.70
C MET A 63 8.15 2.96 4.13
N SER A 64 9.48 2.93 4.21
CA SER A 64 10.29 1.81 3.74
C SER A 64 9.96 0.52 4.51
N LEU A 65 9.79 0.61 5.83
CA LEU A 65 9.37 -0.51 6.67
C LEU A 65 7.98 -1.02 6.30
N GLY A 66 7.02 -0.13 6.07
CA GLY A 66 5.67 -0.49 5.64
C GLY A 66 5.67 -1.20 4.29
N LEU A 67 6.48 -0.75 3.34
CA LEU A 67 6.70 -1.41 2.05
C LEU A 67 7.31 -2.80 2.22
N SER A 68 8.39 -2.94 2.99
CA SER A 68 9.03 -4.23 3.26
C SER A 68 8.08 -5.20 3.95
N PHE A 69 7.31 -4.73 4.93
CA PHE A 69 6.32 -5.53 5.63
C PHE A 69 5.19 -5.97 4.68
N GLY A 70 4.70 -5.07 3.83
CA GLY A 70 3.70 -5.39 2.81
C GLY A 70 4.17 -6.48 1.84
N VAL A 71 5.43 -6.44 1.41
CA VAL A 71 6.04 -7.49 0.59
C VAL A 71 6.10 -8.82 1.35
N ALA A 72 6.56 -8.82 2.60
CA ALA A 72 6.64 -10.03 3.41
C ALA A 72 5.27 -10.68 3.62
N VAL A 73 4.24 -9.87 3.95
CA VAL A 73 2.86 -10.34 4.10
C VAL A 73 2.31 -10.84 2.76
N SER A 74 2.55 -10.14 1.66
CA SER A 74 2.10 -10.57 0.33
C SER A 74 2.70 -11.92 -0.07
N ALA A 75 4.00 -12.12 0.19
CA ALA A 75 4.68 -13.38 -0.10
C ALA A 75 4.16 -14.51 0.80
N GLY A 76 4.00 -14.26 2.10
CA GLY A 76 3.43 -15.23 3.03
C GLY A 76 1.99 -15.61 2.66
N LEU A 77 1.19 -14.63 2.24
CA LEU A 77 -0.16 -14.86 1.77
C LEU A 77 -0.17 -15.71 0.50
N GLN A 78 0.68 -15.42 -0.48
CA GLN A 78 0.83 -16.22 -1.71
C GLN A 78 1.18 -17.69 -1.44
N LEU A 79 1.85 -18.01 -0.34
CA LEU A 79 2.13 -19.39 0.07
C LEU A 79 0.93 -20.07 0.75
N ALA A 80 0.01 -19.30 1.34
CA ALA A 80 -1.13 -19.80 2.10
C ALA A 80 -2.41 -20.03 1.25
N ILE A 81 -2.50 -19.43 0.06
CA ILE A 81 -3.64 -19.50 -0.89
C ILE A 81 -3.26 -20.08 -2.24
#